data_AF-A0A7X6DQG1-F1
#
_entry.id   AF-A0A7X6DQG1-F1
#
_cell.length_a   1.000
_cell.length_b   1.000
_cell.length_c   1.000
_cell.angle_alpha   90.00
_cell.angle_beta   90.00
_cell.angle_gamma   90.00
#
_symmetry.space_group_name_H-M   'P 1'
#
loop_
_entity.id
_entity.type
_entity.pdbx_description
1 polymer ?
#
loop_
_entity_poly.entity_id
_entity_poly.type
_entity_poly.pdbx_seq_one_letter_code
_entity_poly.pdbx_strand_id
1 'polypeptide(L)'
;MNGSGVRKGVDQFLMRLSPREKWVLGGGGVIAFLLIFYFVLVGPLWERMEILDRLIPQKEKEAREFAALKGEYLTVSQGIQEIERRLPTTNQFSPLSFLEETAAKNQIRPNIAYIRPLSPQAHDPYREIPVEVKVENVTLARIVPFLAAVENAPFPVRIKRLSMKTRFSDPSLMDVTFLVSSYERMSS
;
A
#
# COMPACT_ATOMS: atom_id res chain seq x y z
N MET A 1 -42.98 -19.80 39.56
CA MET A 1 -42.80 -20.88 40.56
C MET A 1 -44.09 -21.68 40.67
N ASN A 2 -44.18 -22.87 40.05
CA ASN A 2 -45.14 -23.91 40.48
C ASN A 2 -44.80 -25.28 39.85
N GLY A 3 -43.72 -25.91 40.33
CA GLY A 3 -43.24 -27.22 39.85
C GLY A 3 -43.87 -28.44 40.54
N SER A 4 -44.93 -28.26 41.34
CA SER A 4 -45.50 -29.31 42.19
C SER A 4 -46.65 -30.11 41.54
N GLY A 5 -47.28 -29.58 40.48
CA GLY A 5 -48.36 -30.26 39.75
C GLY A 5 -47.87 -31.28 38.73
N VAL A 6 -46.75 -31.00 38.05
CA VAL A 6 -46.18 -31.88 37.02
C VAL A 6 -45.69 -33.19 37.65
N ARG A 7 -44.95 -33.10 38.76
CA ARG A 7 -44.38 -34.27 39.46
C ARG A 7 -45.44 -35.29 39.88
N LYS A 8 -46.56 -34.83 40.46
CA LYS A 8 -47.63 -35.72 40.93
C LYS A 8 -48.37 -36.44 39.79
N GLY A 9 -48.50 -35.81 38.62
CA GLY A 9 -49.10 -36.43 37.43
C GLY A 9 -48.20 -37.49 36.80
N VAL A 10 -46.88 -37.30 36.82
CA VAL A 10 -45.92 -38.30 36.32
C VAL A 10 -45.89 -39.51 37.25
N ASP A 11 -45.89 -39.29 38.56
CA ASP A 11 -45.82 -40.36 39.57
C ASP A 11 -47.07 -41.26 39.56
N GLN A 12 -48.27 -40.70 39.34
CA GLN A 12 -49.50 -41.49 39.21
C GLN A 12 -49.56 -42.31 37.91
N PHE A 13 -48.97 -41.82 36.81
CA PHE A 13 -48.83 -42.60 35.58
C PHE A 13 -47.80 -43.74 35.73
N LEU A 14 -46.71 -43.50 36.47
CA LEU A 14 -45.64 -44.49 36.69
C LEU A 14 -46.03 -45.64 37.64
N MET A 15 -47.04 -45.47 38.49
CA MET A 15 -47.51 -46.50 39.43
C MET A 15 -48.52 -47.49 38.85
N ARG A 16 -49.15 -47.18 37.70
CA ARG A 16 -50.11 -48.06 37.03
C ARG A 16 -49.51 -48.92 35.91
N LEU A 17 -48.21 -48.79 35.66
CA LEU A 17 -47.54 -49.47 34.56
C LEU A 17 -46.74 -50.67 35.07
N SER A 18 -47.04 -51.80 34.43
CA SER A 18 -46.49 -53.13 34.63
C SER A 18 -44.95 -53.11 34.56
N PRO A 19 -44.22 -54.04 35.19
CA PRO A 19 -42.74 -54.06 35.19
C PRO A 19 -42.11 -53.97 33.78
N ARG A 20 -42.84 -54.45 32.76
CA ARG A 20 -42.45 -54.43 31.34
C ARG A 20 -42.59 -53.03 30.70
N GLU A 21 -43.58 -52.25 31.12
CA GLU A 21 -43.87 -50.92 30.57
C GLU A 21 -42.89 -49.86 31.07
N LYS A 22 -42.31 -50.02 32.27
CA LYS A 22 -41.24 -49.15 32.78
C LYS A 22 -39.95 -49.24 31.97
N TRP A 23 -39.64 -50.41 31.40
CA TRP A 23 -38.49 -50.59 30.50
C TRP A 23 -38.75 -49.98 29.12
N VAL A 24 -39.99 -50.07 28.61
CA VAL A 24 -40.38 -49.43 27.35
C VAL A 24 -40.41 -47.90 27.50
N LEU A 25 -40.90 -47.38 28.62
CA LEU A 25 -40.93 -45.94 28.89
C LEU A 25 -39.52 -45.39 29.17
N GLY A 26 -38.68 -46.15 29.88
CA GLY A 26 -37.27 -45.82 30.10
C GLY A 26 -36.47 -45.84 28.79
N GLY A 27 -36.62 -46.90 27.99
CA GLY A 27 -35.98 -47.03 26.67
C GLY A 27 -36.47 -45.95 25.69
N GLY A 28 -37.78 -45.69 25.67
CA GLY A 28 -38.37 -44.62 24.87
C GLY A 28 -37.87 -43.23 25.28
N GLY A 29 -37.70 -42.99 26.58
CA GLY A 29 -37.12 -41.76 27.11
C GLY A 29 -35.66 -41.56 26.70
N VAL A 30 -34.86 -42.63 26.72
CA VAL A 30 -33.46 -42.58 26.25
C VAL A 30 -33.39 -42.34 24.75
N ILE A 31 -34.25 -42.98 23.95
CA ILE A 31 -34.29 -42.78 22.50
C ILE A 31 -34.74 -41.35 22.16
N ALA A 32 -35.77 -40.83 22.85
CA ALA A 32 -36.22 -39.45 22.68
C ALA A 32 -35.14 -38.44 23.09
N PHE A 33 -34.42 -38.70 24.18
CA PHE A 33 -33.30 -37.86 24.62
C PHE A 33 -32.14 -37.88 23.61
N LEU A 34 -31.80 -39.05 23.06
CA LEU A 34 -30.78 -39.18 22.01
C LEU A 34 -31.19 -38.48 20.72
N LEU A 35 -32.48 -38.54 20.34
CA LEU A 35 -33.00 -37.83 19.17
C LEU A 35 -32.96 -36.31 19.37
N ILE A 36 -33.36 -35.81 20.54
CA ILE A 36 -33.29 -34.37 20.86
C ILE A 36 -31.83 -33.93 20.91
N PHE A 37 -30.95 -34.71 21.53
CA PHE A 37 -29.52 -34.43 21.57
C PHE A 37 -28.91 -34.39 20.17
N TYR A 38 -29.27 -35.34 19.29
CA TYR A 38 -28.85 -35.36 17.89
C TYR A 38 -29.35 -34.12 17.14
N PHE A 39 -30.63 -33.76 17.25
CA PHE A 39 -31.17 -32.59 16.54
C PHE A 39 -30.63 -31.25 17.06
N VAL A 40 -30.38 -31.13 18.37
CA VAL A 40 -29.87 -29.88 18.99
C VAL A 40 -28.36 -29.72 18.83
N LEU A 41 -27.56 -30.80 18.79
CA LEU A 41 -26.12 -30.71 18.52
C LEU A 41 -25.79 -30.68 17.01
N VAL A 42 -26.48 -31.48 16.19
CA VAL A 42 -26.15 -31.60 14.75
C VAL A 42 -26.83 -30.52 13.91
N GLY A 43 -28.04 -30.07 14.29
CA GLY A 43 -28.76 -28.99 13.61
C GLY A 43 -27.99 -27.67 13.45
N PRO A 44 -27.38 -27.10 14.51
CA PRO A 44 -26.66 -25.82 14.39
C PRO A 44 -25.28 -25.93 13.74
N LEU A 45 -24.85 -27.13 13.33
CA LEU A 45 -23.58 -27.35 12.63
C LEU A 45 -23.73 -27.31 11.10
N TRP A 46 -24.92 -27.53 10.54
CA TRP A 46 -25.13 -27.48 9.09
C TRP A 46 -25.56 -26.13 8.54
N GLU A 47 -26.27 -25.30 9.32
CA GLU A 47 -26.54 -23.90 8.92
C GLU A 47 -25.30 -22.98 8.96
N ARG A 48 -24.18 -23.47 9.49
CA ARG A 48 -22.91 -22.72 9.54
C ARG A 48 -21.92 -23.06 8.43
N MET A 49 -22.23 -24.04 7.58
CA MET A 49 -21.31 -24.45 6.50
C MET A 49 -21.61 -23.78 5.15
N GLU A 50 -22.83 -23.33 4.90
CA GLU A 50 -23.17 -22.68 3.61
C GLU A 50 -22.74 -21.20 3.52
N ILE A 51 -22.39 -20.58 4.65
CA ILE A 51 -21.86 -19.21 4.70
C ILE A 51 -20.33 -19.19 4.55
N LEU A 52 -19.65 -20.32 4.78
CA LEU A 52 -18.18 -20.39 4.71
C LEU A 52 -17.65 -20.72 3.30
N ASP A 53 -18.40 -21.46 2.48
CA ASP A 53 -17.99 -21.80 1.10
C ASP A 53 -18.16 -20.67 0.08
N ARG A 54 -18.95 -19.63 0.40
CA ARG A 54 -19.05 -18.43 -0.45
C ARG A 54 -17.95 -17.40 -0.19
N LEU A 55 -17.25 -17.50 0.94
CA LEU A 55 -16.20 -16.56 1.33
C LEU A 55 -14.80 -16.97 0.81
N ILE A 56 -14.58 -18.25 0.51
CA ILE A 56 -13.31 -18.76 -0.02
C ILE A 56 -13.02 -18.26 -1.46
N PRO A 57 -13.93 -18.33 -2.44
CA PRO A 57 -13.65 -17.85 -3.79
C PRO A 57 -13.59 -16.31 -3.89
N GLN A 58 -14.28 -15.58 -3.01
CA GLN A 58 -14.17 -14.11 -2.93
C GLN A 58 -12.83 -13.66 -2.34
N LYS A 59 -12.34 -14.35 -1.30
CA LYS A 59 -11.03 -14.06 -0.71
C LYS A 59 -9.86 -14.47 -1.59
N GLU A 60 -10.00 -15.51 -2.42
CA GLU A 60 -9.01 -15.84 -3.45
C GLU A 60 -8.95 -14.82 -4.59
N LYS A 61 -10.10 -14.25 -5.00
CA LYS A 61 -10.14 -13.21 -6.03
C LYS A 61 -9.54 -11.91 -5.52
N GLU A 62 -9.89 -11.50 -4.30
CA GLU A 62 -9.26 -10.38 -3.60
C GLU A 62 -7.75 -10.62 -3.39
N ALA A 63 -7.32 -11.84 -3.04
CA ALA A 63 -5.91 -12.16 -2.86
C ALA A 63 -5.10 -12.18 -4.17
N ARG A 64 -5.70 -12.55 -5.31
CA ARG A 64 -5.05 -12.47 -6.63
C ARG A 64 -4.90 -11.02 -7.10
N GLU A 65 -5.91 -10.19 -6.87
CA GLU A 65 -5.85 -8.74 -7.12
C GLU A 65 -4.82 -8.07 -6.19
N PHE A 66 -4.78 -8.47 -4.91
CA PHE A 66 -3.75 -8.02 -3.96
C PHE A 66 -2.35 -8.55 -4.30
N ALA A 67 -2.22 -9.74 -4.89
CA ALA A 67 -0.94 -10.30 -5.31
C ALA A 67 -0.39 -9.63 -6.58
N ALA A 68 -1.26 -9.26 -7.52
CA ALA A 68 -0.89 -8.45 -8.68
C ALA A 68 -0.46 -7.03 -8.24
N LEU A 69 -1.23 -6.40 -7.34
CA LEU A 69 -0.89 -5.12 -6.74
C LEU A 69 0.38 -5.22 -5.87
N LYS A 70 0.60 -6.34 -5.18
CA LYS A 70 1.82 -6.63 -4.43
C LYS A 70 3.02 -6.87 -5.35
N GLY A 71 2.83 -7.47 -6.52
CA GLY A 71 3.89 -7.64 -7.53
C GLY A 71 4.37 -6.29 -8.06
N GLU A 72 3.44 -5.40 -8.39
CA GLU A 72 3.73 -4.01 -8.76
C GLU A 72 4.30 -3.21 -7.58
N TYR A 73 3.79 -3.42 -6.37
CA TYR A 73 4.35 -2.83 -5.16
C TYR A 73 5.75 -3.36 -4.85
N LEU A 74 6.07 -4.62 -5.14
CA LEU A 74 7.39 -5.23 -4.88
C LEU A 74 8.41 -4.80 -5.92
N THR A 75 8.03 -4.64 -7.19
CA THR A 75 8.91 -4.04 -8.20
C THR A 75 9.16 -2.57 -7.92
N VAL A 76 8.13 -1.83 -7.49
CA VAL A 76 8.26 -0.46 -6.98
C VAL A 76 9.08 -0.44 -5.68
N SER A 77 8.91 -1.40 -4.75
CA SER A 77 9.64 -1.45 -3.47
C SER A 77 11.10 -1.84 -3.64
N GLN A 78 11.45 -2.69 -4.61
CA GLN A 78 12.84 -2.96 -4.96
C GLN A 78 13.50 -1.73 -5.58
N GLY A 79 12.77 -0.99 -6.42
CA GLY A 79 13.19 0.33 -6.89
C GLY A 79 13.38 1.33 -5.74
N ILE A 80 12.47 1.34 -4.76
CA ILE A 80 12.58 2.18 -3.56
C ILE A 80 13.78 1.79 -2.72
N GLN A 81 14.06 0.50 -2.46
CA GLN A 81 15.26 0.10 -1.70
C GLN A 81 16.57 0.48 -2.39
N GLU A 82 16.64 0.38 -3.73
CA GLU A 82 17.80 0.80 -4.49
C GLU A 82 17.96 2.33 -4.46
N ILE A 83 16.85 3.09 -4.55
CA ILE A 83 16.84 4.55 -4.37
C ILE A 83 17.28 4.90 -2.95
N GLU A 84 16.75 4.22 -1.91
CA GLU A 84 17.08 4.42 -0.50
C GLU A 84 18.55 4.15 -0.20
N ARG A 85 19.16 3.15 -0.84
CA ARG A 85 20.61 2.88 -0.72
C ARG A 85 21.47 3.96 -1.38
N ARG A 86 20.95 4.63 -2.40
CA ARG A 86 21.61 5.74 -3.09
C ARG A 86 21.35 7.09 -2.42
N LEU A 87 20.46 7.16 -1.43
CA LEU A 87 20.23 8.38 -0.67
C LEU A 87 21.51 8.74 0.11
N PRO A 88 22.12 9.90 -0.17
CA PRO A 88 23.24 10.36 0.62
C PRO A 88 22.79 10.60 2.07
N THR A 89 23.67 10.28 3.02
CA THR A 89 23.54 10.80 4.38
C THR A 89 23.81 12.31 4.35
N THR A 90 23.11 13.09 5.19
CA THR A 90 23.30 14.54 5.34
C THR A 90 24.78 14.93 5.20
N ASN A 91 25.08 15.93 4.35
CA ASN A 91 26.42 16.46 3.98
C ASN A 91 27.23 15.77 2.85
N GLN A 92 26.79 14.66 2.25
CA GLN A 92 27.60 14.02 1.18
C GLN A 92 27.36 14.58 -0.23
N PHE A 93 26.26 15.29 -0.47
CA PHE A 93 25.87 15.75 -1.81
C PHE A 93 25.29 17.18 -1.79
N SER A 94 25.74 18.02 -2.72
CA SER A 94 25.19 19.35 -2.98
C SER A 94 24.52 19.37 -4.35
N PRO A 95 23.17 19.45 -4.42
CA PRO A 95 22.46 19.50 -5.69
C PRO A 95 22.87 20.70 -6.55
N LEU A 96 23.20 21.83 -5.90
CA LEU A 96 23.70 23.03 -6.58
C LEU A 96 25.04 22.77 -7.27
N SER A 97 26.00 22.19 -6.54
CA SER A 97 27.35 21.93 -7.08
C SER A 97 27.29 20.92 -8.22
N PHE A 98 26.44 19.90 -8.10
CA PHE A 98 26.18 18.93 -9.16
C PHE A 98 25.62 19.58 -10.43
N LEU A 99 24.64 20.48 -10.29
CA LEU A 99 24.03 21.17 -11.43
C LEU A 99 25.02 22.10 -12.14
N GLU A 100 25.85 22.83 -11.38
CA GLU A 100 26.94 23.65 -11.93
C GLU A 100 27.95 22.81 -12.73
N GLU A 101 28.41 21.70 -12.17
CA GLU A 101 29.36 20.81 -12.84
C GLU A 101 28.77 20.18 -14.11
N THR A 102 27.52 19.71 -14.01
CA THR A 102 26.80 19.10 -15.15
C THR A 102 26.57 20.13 -16.26
N ALA A 103 26.28 21.38 -15.91
CA ALA A 103 26.11 22.46 -16.87
C ALA A 103 27.44 22.83 -17.54
N ALA A 104 28.56 22.78 -16.82
CA ALA A 104 29.89 22.96 -17.39
C ALA A 104 30.24 21.85 -18.39
N LYS A 105 29.99 20.58 -18.02
CA LYS A 105 30.23 19.41 -18.88
C LYS A 105 29.41 19.45 -20.18
N ASN A 106 28.18 19.94 -20.11
CA ASN A 106 27.29 20.06 -21.27
C ASN A 106 27.40 21.40 -22.01
N GLN A 107 28.39 22.24 -21.66
CA GLN A 107 28.65 23.54 -22.32
C GLN A 107 27.45 24.51 -22.32
N ILE A 108 26.53 24.36 -21.37
CA ILE A 108 25.36 25.24 -21.22
C ILE A 108 25.56 26.31 -20.13
N ARG A 109 26.68 26.26 -19.40
CA ARG A 109 26.98 27.21 -18.32
C ARG A 109 26.83 28.69 -18.71
N PRO A 110 27.27 29.14 -19.90
CA PRO A 110 27.09 30.54 -20.32
C PRO A 110 25.63 30.96 -20.48
N ASN A 111 24.73 30.00 -20.66
CA ASN A 111 23.30 30.20 -20.83
C ASN A 111 22.53 30.14 -19.50
N ILE A 112 23.17 29.79 -18.38
CA ILE A 112 22.50 29.76 -17.08
C ILE A 112 22.25 31.21 -16.63
N ALA A 113 20.97 31.57 -16.50
CA ALA A 113 20.55 32.83 -15.90
C ALA A 113 20.64 32.77 -14.37
N TYR A 114 20.22 31.67 -13.76
CA TYR A 114 20.45 31.40 -12.33
C TYR A 114 20.31 29.93 -11.98
N ILE A 115 20.96 29.55 -10.87
CA ILE A 115 20.71 28.33 -10.09
C ILE A 115 20.38 28.79 -8.67
N ARG A 116 19.17 28.51 -8.20
CA ARG A 116 18.66 29.00 -6.91
C ARG A 116 18.13 27.85 -6.06
N PRO A 117 18.75 27.56 -4.90
CA PRO A 117 18.15 26.70 -3.89
C PRO A 117 16.84 27.32 -3.37
N LEU A 118 15.82 26.49 -3.23
CA LEU A 118 14.56 26.86 -2.58
C LEU A 118 14.55 26.31 -1.15
N SER A 119 13.56 26.75 -0.35
CA SER A 119 13.42 26.29 1.03
C SER A 119 13.28 24.76 1.08
N PRO A 120 14.12 24.06 1.86
CA PRO A 120 14.02 22.62 2.03
C PRO A 120 12.67 22.22 2.62
N GLN A 121 12.11 21.11 2.14
CA GLN A 121 10.82 20.58 2.60
C GLN A 121 11.06 19.31 3.43
N ALA A 122 10.48 19.27 4.61
CA ALA A 122 10.56 18.12 5.50
C ALA A 122 9.49 17.09 5.13
N HIS A 123 9.92 15.85 4.89
CA HIS A 123 9.08 14.71 4.57
C HIS A 123 9.58 13.49 5.37
N ASP A 124 9.39 13.48 6.68
CA ASP A 124 9.88 12.42 7.60
C ASP A 124 9.73 11.00 6.99
N PRO A 125 10.82 10.21 6.83
CA PRO A 125 12.19 10.39 7.34
C PRO A 125 13.18 11.10 6.39
N TYR A 126 12.68 11.79 5.37
CA TYR A 126 13.45 12.43 4.31
C TYR A 126 13.36 13.95 4.34
N ARG A 127 14.39 14.61 3.83
CA ARG A 127 14.38 16.04 3.53
C ARG A 127 14.56 16.22 2.04
N GLU A 128 13.68 17.03 1.47
CA GLU A 128 13.80 17.44 0.08
C GLU A 128 14.55 18.76 0.00
N ILE A 129 15.54 18.81 -0.89
CA ILE A 129 16.30 20.01 -1.25
C ILE A 129 15.95 20.40 -2.69
N PRO A 130 14.95 21.26 -2.89
CA PRO A 130 14.61 21.79 -4.20
C PRO A 130 15.60 22.86 -4.68
N VAL A 131 15.96 22.81 -5.96
CA VAL A 131 16.80 23.79 -6.66
C VAL A 131 16.15 24.14 -8.00
N GLU A 132 15.86 25.42 -8.20
CA GLU A 132 15.36 25.94 -9.48
C GLU A 132 16.53 26.40 -10.35
N VAL A 133 16.48 26.05 -11.63
CA VAL A 133 17.45 26.48 -12.62
C VAL A 133 16.74 27.16 -13.78
N LYS A 134 17.27 28.31 -14.20
CA LYS A 134 16.84 29.00 -15.40
C LYS A 134 17.99 29.08 -16.39
N VAL A 135 17.72 28.64 -17.61
CA VAL A 135 18.62 28.69 -18.76
C VAL A 135 17.96 29.54 -19.84
N GLU A 136 18.70 30.47 -20.41
CA GLU A 136 18.22 31.41 -21.43
C GLU A 136 19.04 31.33 -22.71
N ASN A 137 18.42 31.64 -23.85
CA ASN A 137 19.08 31.64 -25.16
C ASN A 137 19.74 30.29 -25.52
N VAL A 138 19.10 29.17 -25.16
CA VAL A 138 19.62 27.83 -25.46
C VAL A 138 18.86 27.20 -26.62
N THR A 139 19.50 26.33 -27.40
CA THR A 139 18.83 25.53 -28.43
C THR A 139 18.33 24.21 -27.86
N LEU A 140 17.31 23.61 -28.48
CA LEU A 140 16.80 22.30 -28.06
C LEU A 140 17.91 21.24 -28.02
N ALA A 141 18.77 21.22 -29.03
CA ALA A 141 19.87 20.28 -29.17
C ALA A 141 20.91 20.39 -28.04
N ARG A 142 21.03 21.53 -27.37
CA ARG A 142 21.95 21.74 -26.23
C ARG A 142 21.29 21.46 -24.88
N ILE A 143 20.02 21.80 -24.72
CA ILE A 143 19.33 21.61 -23.43
C ILE A 143 18.93 20.16 -23.19
N VAL A 144 18.56 19.42 -24.23
CA VAL A 144 18.12 18.02 -24.10
C VAL A 144 19.20 17.11 -23.51
N PRO A 145 20.46 17.10 -24.00
CA PRO A 145 21.53 16.30 -23.41
C PRO A 145 21.81 16.65 -21.95
N PHE A 146 21.72 17.94 -21.60
CA PHE A 146 21.89 18.38 -20.22
C PHE A 146 20.77 17.88 -19.30
N LEU A 147 19.50 18.00 -19.71
CA LEU A 147 18.37 17.47 -18.94
C LEU A 147 18.48 15.94 -18.77
N ALA A 148 18.89 15.25 -19.84
CA ALA A 148 19.14 13.81 -19.79
C ALA A 148 20.28 13.45 -18.82
N ALA A 149 21.36 14.25 -18.75
CA ALA A 149 22.44 14.05 -17.80
C ALA A 149 22.00 14.26 -16.33
N VAL A 150 21.10 15.22 -16.09
CA VAL A 150 20.50 15.46 -14.76
C VAL A 150 19.57 14.31 -14.36
N GLU A 151 18.80 13.76 -15.30
CA GLU A 151 17.88 12.64 -15.03
C GLU A 151 18.61 11.30 -14.82
N ASN A 152 19.73 11.08 -15.53
CA ASN A 152 20.57 9.88 -15.39
C ASN A 152 21.66 10.03 -14.32
N ALA A 153 21.52 10.98 -13.41
CA ALA A 153 22.48 11.20 -12.35
C ALA A 153 22.62 9.94 -11.47
N PRO A 154 23.83 9.63 -10.96
CA PRO A 154 24.01 8.54 -9.99
C PRO A 154 23.39 8.88 -8.62
N PHE A 155 22.99 10.12 -8.41
CA PHE A 155 22.39 10.66 -7.19
C PHE A 155 20.85 10.70 -7.30
N PRO A 156 20.11 10.67 -6.17
CA PRO A 156 18.64 10.67 -6.11
C PRO A 156 18.07 12.06 -6.44
N VAL A 157 18.25 12.48 -7.68
CA VAL A 157 17.89 13.80 -8.20
C VAL A 157 16.75 13.62 -9.20
N ARG A 158 15.69 14.42 -9.07
CA ARG A 158 14.50 14.32 -9.94
C ARG A 158 14.04 15.68 -10.43
N ILE A 159 13.70 15.77 -11.72
CA ILE A 159 13.05 16.95 -12.29
C ILE A 159 11.56 16.91 -11.93
N LYS A 160 11.08 17.87 -11.14
CA LYS A 160 9.67 17.99 -10.73
C LYS A 160 8.84 18.88 -11.63
N ARG A 161 9.46 19.86 -12.26
CA ARG A 161 8.81 20.82 -13.17
C ARG A 161 9.76 21.18 -14.28
N LEU A 162 9.24 21.27 -15.50
CA LEU A 162 9.96 21.74 -16.67
C LEU A 162 9.04 22.68 -17.45
N SER A 163 9.54 23.87 -17.76
CA SER A 163 8.90 24.84 -18.64
C SER A 163 9.90 25.23 -19.71
N MET A 164 9.50 25.11 -20.98
CA MET A 164 10.29 25.50 -22.14
C MET A 164 9.48 26.49 -22.95
N LYS A 165 10.07 27.62 -23.30
CA LYS A 165 9.42 28.67 -24.10
C LYS A 165 10.37 29.11 -25.20
N THR A 166 9.96 29.01 -26.45
CA THR A 166 10.70 29.59 -27.58
C THR A 166 10.65 31.11 -27.51
N ARG A 167 11.71 31.78 -27.95
CA ARG A 167 11.73 33.24 -28.01
C ARG A 167 10.98 33.74 -29.24
N PHE A 168 10.27 34.85 -29.09
CA PHE A 168 9.61 35.52 -30.21
C PHE A 168 10.60 36.12 -31.21
N SER A 169 11.77 36.55 -30.72
CA SER A 169 12.83 37.13 -31.54
C SER A 169 13.54 36.10 -32.41
N ASP A 170 13.72 34.88 -31.88
CA ASP A 170 14.35 33.77 -32.58
C ASP A 170 13.73 32.44 -32.10
N PRO A 171 12.86 31.81 -32.90
CA PRO A 171 12.21 30.55 -32.55
C PRO A 171 13.18 29.37 -32.38
N SER A 172 14.42 29.47 -32.85
CA SER A 172 15.45 28.45 -32.65
C SER A 172 16.04 28.47 -31.24
N LEU A 173 15.89 29.60 -30.54
CA LEU A 173 16.30 29.81 -29.16
C LEU A 173 15.11 29.67 -28.21
N MET A 174 15.40 29.15 -27.02
CA MET A 174 14.41 28.98 -25.96
C MET A 174 14.96 29.36 -24.61
N ASP A 175 14.03 29.73 -23.74
CA ASP A 175 14.25 29.87 -22.31
C ASP A 175 13.62 28.67 -21.61
N VAL A 176 14.40 28.03 -20.75
CA VAL A 176 14.05 26.81 -20.06
C VAL A 176 14.18 27.03 -18.56
N THR A 177 13.11 26.77 -17.82
CA THR A 177 13.10 26.78 -16.35
C THR A 177 12.70 25.41 -15.86
N PHE A 178 13.50 24.84 -14.98
CA PHE A 178 13.21 23.54 -14.40
C PHE A 178 13.51 23.50 -12.91
N LEU A 179 12.71 22.72 -12.19
CA LEU A 179 12.85 22.49 -10.76
C LEU A 179 13.39 21.08 -10.55
N VAL A 180 14.51 20.99 -9.86
CA VAL A 180 15.17 19.75 -9.49
C VAL A 180 15.04 19.55 -7.99
N SER A 181 14.68 18.35 -7.56
CA SER A 181 14.64 17.98 -6.15
C SER A 181 15.62 16.85 -5.88
N SER A 182 16.46 17.04 -4.87
CA SER A 182 17.25 15.96 -4.28
C SER A 182 16.64 15.54 -2.96
N TYR A 183 16.80 14.28 -2.62
CA TYR A 183 16.35 13.73 -1.34
C TYR A 183 17.56 13.31 -0.50
N GLU A 184 17.56 13.70 0.77
CA GLU A 184 18.52 13.24 1.78
C GLU A 184 17.76 12.64 2.96
N ARG A 185 18.35 11.64 3.64
CA ARG A 185 17.76 11.08 4.86
C ARG A 185 18.00 12.06 6.01
N MET A 186 16.94 12.41 6.75
CA MET A 186 17.09 13.18 7.98
C MET A 186 17.83 12.32 9.00
N SER A 187 19.04 12.74 9.37
CA SER A 187 19.76 12.12 10.49
C SER A 187 19.03 12.47 11.78
N SER A 188 18.46 11.45 12.43
CA SER A 188 17.92 11.52 13.80
C SER A 188 19.02 11.81 14.82
#